data_AF-A0AAV5QX55-F1
#
_entry.id   AF-A0AAV5QX55-F1
#
_cell.length_a   1.000
_cell.length_b   1.000
_cell.length_c   1.000
_cell.angle_alpha   90.00
_cell.angle_beta   90.00
_cell.angle_gamma   90.00
#
_symmetry.space_group_name_H-M   'P 1'
#
loop_
_entity.id
_entity.type
_entity.pdbx_description
1 polymer ?
#
loop_
_entity_poly.entity_id
_entity_poly.type
_entity_poly.pdbx_seq_one_letter_code
_entity_poly.pdbx_strand_id
1 'polypeptide(L)'
;MSTSLIGHSRSTPEVDNNFACENSNPVNDNGDNNEDNNENNDNNDTTTTTKKHRNTLSEEQKKSNHIRSENRRRELIRSTFDKLVELVPDLEPKEGRSELIVLNKTSDFIKLLREENIRLRRLKDQKGL
;
A
#
# COMPACT_ATOMS: atom_id res chain seq x y z
N MET A 1 -63.30 -3.69 -9.84
CA MET A 1 -62.24 -3.78 -8.83
C MET A 1 -60.92 -3.90 -9.58
N SER A 2 -60.21 -2.79 -9.78
CA SER A 2 -58.93 -2.76 -10.50
C SER A 2 -57.79 -2.83 -9.50
N THR A 3 -57.00 -3.88 -9.54
CA THR A 3 -55.76 -4.00 -8.75
C THR A 3 -54.61 -3.41 -9.55
N SER A 4 -54.15 -2.23 -9.14
CA SER A 4 -52.98 -1.58 -9.74
C SER A 4 -51.70 -2.23 -9.22
N LEU A 5 -50.82 -2.69 -10.13
CA LEU A 5 -49.47 -3.17 -9.82
C LEU A 5 -48.59 -1.97 -9.43
N ILE A 6 -48.11 -1.95 -8.19
CA ILE A 6 -47.09 -1.00 -7.74
C ILE A 6 -45.71 -1.51 -8.21
N GLY A 7 -45.08 -0.78 -9.13
CA GLY A 7 -43.69 -1.00 -9.52
C GLY A 7 -42.77 -0.30 -8.52
N HIS A 8 -42.03 -1.07 -7.72
CA HIS A 8 -41.00 -0.52 -6.85
C HIS A 8 -39.71 -0.35 -7.66
N SER A 9 -39.46 0.87 -8.13
CA SER A 9 -38.17 1.30 -8.65
C SER A 9 -37.15 1.27 -7.51
N ARG A 10 -36.26 0.28 -7.52
CA ARG A 10 -35.19 0.16 -6.54
C ARG A 10 -33.99 0.99 -7.03
N SER A 11 -33.94 2.25 -6.61
CA SER A 11 -32.78 3.12 -6.83
C SER A 11 -31.57 2.55 -6.09
N THR A 12 -30.53 2.16 -6.82
CA THR A 12 -29.21 1.91 -6.24
C THR A 12 -28.57 3.25 -5.91
N PRO A 13 -28.08 3.49 -4.69
CA PRO A 13 -27.24 4.64 -4.43
C PRO A 13 -25.89 4.41 -5.12
N GLU A 14 -25.54 5.30 -6.05
CA GLU A 14 -24.17 5.43 -6.56
C GLU A 14 -23.27 5.73 -5.36
N VAL A 15 -22.34 4.81 -5.08
CA VAL A 15 -21.29 5.05 -4.10
C VAL A 15 -20.23 5.86 -4.82
N ASP A 16 -20.24 7.17 -4.60
CA ASP A 16 -19.16 8.08 -5.00
C ASP A 16 -17.87 7.65 -4.30
N ASN A 17 -17.12 6.75 -4.95
CA ASN A 17 -15.76 6.40 -4.56
C ASN A 17 -14.80 7.53 -4.98
N ASN A 18 -14.99 8.70 -4.36
CA ASN A 18 -13.94 9.70 -4.21
C ASN A 18 -12.93 9.17 -3.17
N PHE A 19 -12.19 8.12 -3.52
CA PHE A 19 -10.94 7.78 -2.83
C PHE A 19 -9.82 8.44 -3.60
N ALA A 20 -9.69 9.75 -3.42
CA ALA A 20 -8.53 10.49 -3.91
C ALA A 20 -7.28 9.80 -3.38
N CYS A 21 -6.45 9.31 -4.30
CA CYS A 21 -5.06 8.97 -4.04
C CYS A 21 -4.31 10.27 -3.69
N GLU A 22 -4.49 10.74 -2.47
CA GLU A 22 -3.70 11.83 -1.90
C GLU A 22 -3.02 11.30 -0.66
N ASN A 23 -1.86 10.67 -0.87
CA ASN A 23 -0.75 10.76 0.05
C ASN A 23 0.54 10.64 -0.75
N SER A 24 0.94 11.80 -1.29
CA SER A 24 2.22 12.03 -1.95
C SER A 24 3.33 12.06 -0.89
N ASN A 25 3.78 10.89 -0.42
CA ASN A 25 5.12 10.78 0.13
C ASN A 25 6.05 10.29 -0.99
N PRO A 26 6.98 11.12 -1.50
CA PRO A 26 7.94 10.65 -2.48
C PRO A 26 8.92 9.70 -1.77
N VAL A 27 8.71 8.39 -1.93
CA VAL A 27 9.79 7.44 -1.69
C VAL A 27 10.79 7.64 -2.81
N ASN A 28 11.85 8.38 -2.50
CA ASN A 28 13.03 8.49 -3.33
C ASN A 28 13.75 7.14 -3.32
N ASP A 29 13.36 6.25 -4.23
CA ASP A 29 14.07 5.00 -4.46
C ASP A 29 15.02 5.21 -5.65
N ASN A 30 16.26 5.57 -5.33
CA ASN A 30 17.36 5.58 -6.28
C ASN A 30 17.71 4.13 -6.63
N GLY A 31 17.24 3.67 -7.78
CA GLY A 31 17.76 2.47 -8.43
C GLY A 31 16.71 1.65 -9.17
N ASP A 32 16.49 1.97 -10.45
CA ASP A 32 16.67 0.93 -11.47
C ASP A 32 16.82 1.56 -12.86
N ASN A 33 17.94 1.26 -13.50
CA ASN A 33 18.25 1.68 -14.87
C ASN A 33 17.38 0.87 -15.83
N ASN A 34 16.51 1.54 -16.58
CA ASN A 34 16.08 1.00 -17.87
C ASN A 34 16.25 2.10 -18.91
N GLU A 35 17.34 1.95 -19.67
CA GLU A 35 17.62 2.62 -20.92
C GLU A 35 16.50 2.29 -21.92
N ASP A 36 15.63 3.25 -22.21
CA ASP A 36 14.94 3.28 -23.49
C ASP A 36 15.56 4.43 -24.30
N ASN A 37 16.53 4.05 -25.13
CA ASN A 37 17.16 4.89 -26.13
C ASN A 37 16.09 5.39 -27.11
N ASN A 38 15.78 6.68 -27.08
CA ASN A 38 15.17 7.37 -28.21
C ASN A 38 16.03 8.60 -28.54
N GLU A 39 17.10 8.34 -29.28
CA GLU A 39 17.88 9.37 -29.96
C GLU A 39 16.98 10.08 -30.97
N ASN A 40 16.66 11.35 -30.71
CA ASN A 40 16.32 12.27 -31.78
C ASN A 40 16.98 13.62 -31.51
N ASN A 41 18.05 13.85 -32.27
CA ASN A 41 18.77 15.09 -32.55
C ASN A 41 18.02 16.39 -32.19
N ASP A 42 18.51 17.10 -31.16
CA ASP A 42 18.16 18.50 -30.90
C ASP A 42 19.34 19.41 -31.28
N ASN A 43 19.33 19.87 -32.53
CA ASN A 43 20.01 21.09 -32.94
C ASN A 43 18.94 22.12 -33.33
N ASN A 44 18.56 22.99 -32.40
CA ASN A 44 18.56 24.43 -32.63
C ASN A 44 18.05 25.20 -31.41
N ASP A 45 18.91 26.12 -30.99
CA ASP A 45 18.60 27.33 -30.26
C ASP A 45 17.39 28.05 -30.85
N THR A 46 16.30 28.15 -30.10
CA THR A 46 15.50 29.37 -30.05
C THR A 46 14.57 29.37 -28.85
N THR A 47 14.84 30.33 -27.97
CA THR A 47 13.97 30.88 -26.93
C THR A 47 12.49 30.91 -27.33
N THR A 48 11.70 29.94 -26.88
CA THR A 48 10.25 30.10 -26.72
C THR A 48 9.78 29.35 -25.49
N THR A 49 9.04 30.08 -24.66
CA THR A 49 8.29 29.63 -23.49
C THR A 49 7.28 28.56 -23.87
N THR A 50 7.72 27.31 -24.06
CA THR A 50 6.82 26.17 -24.13
C THR A 50 6.52 25.77 -22.70
N LYS A 51 5.37 26.25 -22.20
CA LYS A 51 4.68 25.62 -21.08
C LYS A 51 4.70 24.13 -21.40
N LYS A 52 5.58 23.40 -20.71
CA LYS A 52 5.70 21.95 -20.74
C LYS A 52 4.28 21.46 -20.56
N HIS A 53 3.61 21.13 -21.66
CA HIS A 53 2.33 20.48 -21.62
C HIS A 53 2.68 19.23 -20.83
N ARG A 54 2.28 19.19 -19.55
CA ARG A 54 2.29 17.97 -18.77
C ARG A 54 1.32 17.12 -19.56
N ASN A 55 1.84 16.36 -20.53
CA ASN A 55 1.08 15.44 -21.33
C ASN A 55 0.37 14.58 -20.30
N THR A 56 -0.92 14.83 -20.15
CA THR A 56 -1.79 14.03 -19.32
C THR A 56 -1.56 12.61 -19.78
N LEU A 57 -1.22 11.71 -18.85
CA LEU A 57 -0.98 10.30 -19.16
C LEU A 57 -2.09 9.81 -20.09
N SER A 58 -1.74 9.21 -21.23
CA SER A 58 -2.71 8.57 -22.12
C SER A 58 -3.58 7.59 -21.32
N GLU A 59 -4.83 7.36 -21.71
CA GLU A 59 -5.71 6.40 -21.01
C GLU A 59 -5.06 5.01 -20.89
N GLU A 60 -4.32 4.59 -21.92
CA GLU A 60 -3.54 3.34 -21.89
C GLU A 60 -2.37 3.40 -20.90
N GLN A 61 -1.67 4.54 -20.82
CA GLN A 61 -0.58 4.75 -19.87
C GLN A 61 -1.07 4.90 -18.42
N LYS A 62 -2.27 5.47 -18.21
CA LYS A 62 -2.92 5.50 -16.89
C LYS A 62 -3.26 4.08 -16.44
N LYS A 63 -3.82 3.26 -17.34
CA LYS A 63 -4.16 1.87 -17.06
C LYS A 63 -2.93 1.04 -16.71
N SER A 64 -1.84 1.17 -17.48
CA SER A 64 -0.59 0.44 -17.19
C SER A 64 0.04 0.88 -15.86
N ASN A 65 0.08 2.19 -15.59
CA ASN A 65 0.60 2.72 -14.34
C ASN A 65 -0.23 2.29 -13.13
N HIS A 66 -1.57 2.28 -13.25
CA HIS A 66 -2.46 1.81 -12.19
C HIS A 66 -2.21 0.33 -11.84
N ILE A 67 -2.09 -0.53 -12.86
CA ILE A 67 -1.78 -1.95 -12.63
C ILE A 67 -0.42 -2.10 -11.94
N ARG A 68 0.59 -1.35 -12.40
CA ARG A 68 1.94 -1.38 -11.84
C ARG A 68 1.98 -0.87 -10.40
N SER A 69 1.34 0.26 -10.10
CA SER A 69 1.33 0.84 -8.76
C SER A 69 0.61 -0.07 -7.77
N GLU A 70 -0.48 -0.69 -8.20
CA GLU A 70 -1.24 -1.62 -7.37
C GLU A 70 -0.48 -2.94 -7.14
N ASN A 71 0.22 -3.47 -8.14
CA ASN A 71 1.06 -4.66 -7.96
C ASN A 71 2.19 -4.39 -6.96
N ARG A 72 2.90 -3.27 -7.11
CA ARG A 72 3.92 -2.84 -6.14
C ARG A 72 3.32 -2.69 -4.74
N ARG A 73 2.13 -2.08 -4.62
CA ARG A 73 1.45 -1.93 -3.33
C ARG A 73 1.18 -3.30 -2.70
N ARG A 74 0.69 -4.26 -3.47
CA ARG A 74 0.43 -5.63 -3.00
C ARG A 74 1.70 -6.40 -2.63
N GLU A 75 2.76 -6.26 -3.40
CA GLU A 75 4.07 -6.85 -3.11
C GLU A 75 4.66 -6.29 -1.81
N LEU A 76 4.57 -4.97 -1.60
CA LEU A 76 5.02 -4.34 -0.37
C LEU A 76 4.27 -4.89 0.84
N ILE A 77 2.93 -4.98 0.75
CA ILE A 77 2.11 -5.56 1.84
C ILE A 77 2.57 -6.99 2.14
N ARG A 78 2.73 -7.84 1.13
CA ARG A 78 3.22 -9.22 1.33
C ARG A 78 4.59 -9.26 2.00
N SER A 79 5.54 -8.45 1.52
CA SER A 79 6.88 -8.39 2.11
C SER A 79 6.86 -7.93 3.57
N THR A 80 5.92 -7.07 3.95
CA THR A 80 5.76 -6.66 5.36
C THR A 80 5.18 -7.78 6.22
N PHE A 81 4.27 -8.60 5.69
CA PHE A 81 3.79 -9.79 6.38
C PHE A 81 4.88 -10.85 6.52
N ASP A 82 5.72 -11.05 5.51
CA ASP A 82 6.86 -11.96 5.57
C ASP A 82 7.83 -11.56 6.70
N LYS A 83 8.10 -10.25 6.86
CA LYS A 83 8.90 -9.74 7.99
C LYS A 83 8.26 -10.00 9.35
N LEU A 84 6.93 -9.92 9.46
CA LEU A 84 6.25 -10.24 10.72
C LEU A 84 6.42 -11.72 11.08
N VAL A 85 6.37 -12.61 10.08
CA VAL A 85 6.57 -14.06 10.27
C VAL A 85 7.99 -14.36 10.75
N GLU A 86 9.00 -13.64 10.25
CA GLU A 86 10.39 -13.80 10.71
C GLU A 86 10.62 -13.32 12.15
N LEU A 87 9.89 -12.28 12.58
CA LEU A 87 10.10 -11.64 13.89
C LEU A 87 9.33 -12.30 15.04
N VAL A 88 8.18 -12.91 14.76
CA VAL A 88 7.31 -13.49 15.79
C VAL A 88 7.64 -14.97 15.97
N PRO A 89 8.14 -15.41 17.15
CA PRO A 89 8.61 -16.78 17.36
C PRO A 89 7.54 -17.86 17.13
N ASP A 90 6.28 -17.52 17.38
CA ASP A 90 5.15 -18.45 17.28
C ASP A 90 4.56 -18.54 15.86
N LEU A 91 5.15 -17.85 14.88
CA LEU A 91 4.75 -17.93 13.47
C LEU A 91 5.69 -18.85 12.69
N GLU A 92 5.11 -19.85 12.04
CA GLU A 92 5.86 -20.66 11.08
C GLU A 92 5.77 -20.07 9.66
N PRO A 93 6.77 -20.28 8.79
CA PRO A 93 6.74 -19.83 7.39
C PRO A 93 5.49 -20.30 6.61
N LYS A 94 4.93 -21.46 6.98
CA LYS A 94 3.70 -22.01 6.40
C LYS A 94 2.46 -21.16 6.72
N GLU A 95 2.47 -20.42 7.82
CA GLU A 95 1.36 -19.60 8.30
C GLU A 95 1.38 -18.17 7.73
N GLY A 96 2.48 -17.76 7.08
CA GLY A 96 2.61 -16.43 6.47
C GLY A 96 1.60 -16.11 5.36
N ARG A 97 0.84 -17.12 4.90
CA ARG A 97 -0.24 -16.93 3.91
C ARG A 97 -1.58 -16.50 4.51
N SER A 98 -1.75 -16.57 5.84
CA SER A 98 -3.00 -16.18 6.49
C SER A 98 -2.84 -14.85 7.24
N GLU A 99 -3.35 -13.77 6.64
CA GLU A 99 -3.28 -12.42 7.21
C GLU A 99 -3.82 -12.36 8.65
N LEU A 100 -4.97 -13.00 8.89
CA LEU A 100 -5.62 -13.01 10.21
C LEU A 100 -4.76 -13.72 11.27
N ILE A 101 -4.15 -14.85 10.93
CA ILE A 101 -3.31 -15.62 11.86
C ILE A 101 -2.06 -14.80 12.20
N VAL A 102 -1.40 -14.22 11.19
CA VAL A 102 -0.21 -13.39 11.39
C VAL A 102 -0.53 -12.21 12.32
N LEU A 103 -1.62 -11.49 12.07
CA LEU A 103 -2.01 -10.34 12.90
C LEU A 103 -2.35 -10.73 14.35
N ASN A 104 -3.10 -11.81 14.55
CA ASN A 104 -3.47 -12.26 15.90
C ASN A 104 -2.24 -12.70 16.70
N LYS A 105 -1.40 -13.57 16.14
CA LYS A 105 -0.18 -14.03 16.80
C LYS A 105 0.79 -12.88 17.09
N THR A 106 0.92 -11.93 16.16
CA THR A 106 1.73 -10.73 16.38
C THR A 106 1.19 -9.89 17.54
N SER A 107 -0.13 -9.68 17.61
CA SER A 107 -0.78 -8.94 18.71
C SER A 107 -0.52 -9.60 20.07
N ASP A 108 -0.64 -10.92 20.13
CA ASP A 108 -0.41 -11.67 21.36
C ASP A 108 1.06 -11.64 21.79
N PHE A 109 1.99 -11.73 20.83
CA PHE A 109 3.41 -11.58 21.10
C PHE A 109 3.78 -10.19 21.65
N ILE A 110 3.18 -9.12 21.11
CA ILE A 110 3.36 -7.76 21.65
C ILE A 110 2.87 -7.67 23.10
N LYS A 111 1.73 -8.30 23.44
CA LYS A 111 1.24 -8.34 24.83
C LYS A 111 2.22 -9.07 25.74
N LEU A 112 2.73 -10.22 25.32
CA LEU A 112 3.73 -11.00 26.05
C LEU A 112 5.00 -10.17 26.32
N LEU A 113 5.54 -9.51 25.29
CA LEU A 113 6.73 -8.66 25.43
C LEU A 113 6.51 -7.52 26.42
N ARG A 114 5.31 -6.93 26.46
CA ARG A 114 4.97 -5.87 27.43
C ARG A 114 4.92 -6.40 28.85
N GLU A 115 4.29 -7.55 29.07
CA GLU A 115 4.24 -8.19 30.38
C GLU A 115 5.65 -8.54 30.88
N GLU A 116 6.47 -9.13 30.02
CA GLU A 116 7.84 -9.50 30.37
C GLU A 116 8.70 -8.26 30.67
N ASN A 117 8.55 -7.18 29.91
CA ASN A 117 9.19 -5.90 30.21
C ASN A 117 8.79 -5.35 31.59
N ILE A 118 7.51 -5.43 31.96
CA ILE A 118 7.05 -5.01 33.30
C ILE A 118 7.69 -5.88 34.38
N ARG A 119 7.71 -7.20 34.18
CA ARG A 119 8.31 -8.16 35.11
C ARG A 119 9.81 -7.88 35.31
N LEU A 120 10.55 -7.67 34.22
CA LEU A 120 11.97 -7.38 34.25
C LEU A 120 12.27 -6.04 34.93
N ARG A 121 11.47 -5.00 34.66
CA ARG A 121 11.60 -3.70 35.35
C ARG A 121 11.42 -3.84 36.87
N ARG A 122 10.37 -4.55 37.30
CA ARG A 122 10.16 -4.83 38.74
C ARG A 122 11.34 -5.57 39.36
N LEU A 123 11.87 -6.57 38.66
CA LEU A 123 13.00 -7.35 39.14
C LEU A 123 14.27 -6.49 39.26
N LYS A 124 14.48 -5.59 38.30
CA LYS A 124 15.59 -4.63 38.30
C LYS A 124 15.51 -3.71 39.52
N ASP A 125 14.33 -3.14 39.77
CA ASP A 125 14.09 -2.25 40.91
C ASP A 125 14.28 -2.99 42.26
N GLN A 126 13.84 -4.25 42.36
CA GLN A 126 14.05 -5.10 43.54
C GLN A 126 15.52 -5.44 43.80
N LYS A 127 16.32 -5.57 42.74
CA LYS A 127 17.75 -5.88 42.83
C LYS A 127 18.62 -4.63 42.99
N GLY A 128 18.04 -3.43 43.00
CA GLY A 128 18.76 -2.17 43.14
C GLY A 128 19.69 -1.85 41.97
N LEU A 129 19.36 -2.33 40.77
CA LEU A 129 20.11 -2.12 39.52
C LEU A 129 19.53 -0.98 38.65
#